data_AF-A0A2G2DX53-F1
#
_entry.id   AF-A0A2G2DX53-F1
#
_cell.length_a   1.000
_cell.length_b   1.000
_cell.length_c   1.000
_cell.angle_alpha   90.00
_cell.angle_beta   90.00
_cell.angle_gamma   90.00
#
_symmetry.space_group_name_H-M   'P 1'
#
loop_
_entity.id
_entity.type
_entity.pdbx_description
1 polymer ?
#
loop_
_entity_poly.entity_id
_entity_poly.type
_entity_poly.pdbx_seq_one_letter_code
_entity_poly.pdbx_strand_id
1 'polypeptide(L)' 'MPKATIYPPGDKMIKAIKEYSEELSVQGEGEQNRILQKIILKYDLSPKECTFMEKNFKK' A
#
# COMPACT_ATOMS: atom_id res chain seq x y z
N MET A 1 -14.14 26.77 -8.67
CA MET A 1 -13.44 25.63 -9.32
C MET A 1 -13.38 24.50 -8.31
N PRO A 2 -13.89 23.29 -8.61
CA PRO A 2 -13.84 22.19 -7.66
C PRO A 2 -12.37 21.83 -7.40
N LYS A 3 -11.95 21.85 -6.13
CA LYS A 3 -10.65 21.29 -5.70
C LYS A 3 -10.72 19.80 -5.99
N ALA A 4 -10.22 19.43 -7.17
CA ALA A 4 -10.06 18.04 -7.51
C ALA A 4 -9.07 17.47 -6.49
N THR A 5 -9.56 16.66 -5.55
CA THR A 5 -8.74 15.84 -4.64
C THR A 5 -8.12 14.69 -5.45
N ILE A 6 -7.50 15.03 -6.57
CA ILE A 6 -6.68 14.14 -7.37
C ILE A 6 -5.38 14.09 -6.60
N TYR A 7 -5.32 13.22 -5.60
CA TYR A 7 -4.03 12.73 -5.15
C TYR A 7 -3.32 12.25 -6.42
N PRO A 8 -2.19 12.85 -6.82
CA PRO A 8 -1.47 12.35 -7.97
C PRO A 8 -1.15 10.87 -7.70
N PRO A 9 -1.15 9.99 -8.72
CA PRO A 9 -1.04 8.55 -8.53
C PRO A 9 0.14 8.13 -7.64
N GLY A 10 1.24 8.90 -7.63
CA GLY A 10 2.37 8.67 -6.73
C GLY A 10 2.06 8.83 -5.23
N ASP A 11 1.15 9.72 -4.85
CA ASP A 11 0.84 10.02 -3.44
C ASP A 11 0.10 8.88 -2.74
N LYS A 12 -0.74 8.16 -3.51
CA LYS A 12 -1.48 6.98 -3.03
C LYS A 12 -0.51 5.84 -2.70
N MET A 13 0.41 5.55 -3.62
CA MET A 13 1.41 4.48 -3.46
C MET A 13 2.37 4.77 -2.31
N ILE A 14 2.82 6.02 -2.18
CA ILE A 14 3.71 6.43 -1.09
C ILE A 14 3.03 6.23 0.27
N LYS A 15 1.75 6.60 0.39
CA LYS A 15 0.97 6.36 1.61
C LYS A 15 0.76 4.88 1.90
N ALA A 16 0.43 4.09 0.88
CA ALA A 16 0.27 2.65 0.99
C ALA A 16 1.57 1.96 1.47
N ILE A 17 2.72 2.32 0.89
CA ILE A 17 4.02 1.76 1.28
C ILE A 17 4.39 2.18 2.69
N LYS A 18 4.18 3.46 3.04
CA LYS A 18 4.48 3.97 4.38
C LYS A 18 3.65 3.26 5.44
N GLU A 19 2.34 3.16 5.23
CA GLU A 19 1.43 2.50 6.16
C GLU A 19 1.71 0.99 6.24
N TYR A 20 2.03 0.35 5.11
CA TYR A 20 2.48 -1.05 5.09
C TYR A 20 3.73 -1.26 5.95
N SER A 21 4.73 -0.39 5.80
CA SER A 21 5.97 -0.47 6.57
C SER A 21 5.74 -0.21 8.07
N GLU A 22 4.84 0.71 8.43
CA GLU A 22 4.48 0.97 9.82
C GLU A 22 3.72 -0.22 10.43
N GLU A 23 2.70 -0.76 9.76
CA GLU A 23 1.97 -1.94 10.25
C GLU A 23 2.86 -3.18 10.32
N LEU A 24 3.77 -3.35 9.36
CA LEU A 24 4.71 -4.46 9.35
C LEU A 24 5.70 -4.37 10.52
N SER A 25 6.19 -3.17 10.84
CA SER A 25 7.07 -2.96 11.99
C SER A 25 6.37 -3.22 13.32
N VAL A 26 5.05 -3.10 13.39
CA VAL A 26 4.25 -3.28 14.61
C VAL A 26 3.80 -4.73 14.78
N GLN A 27 3.34 -5.39 13.71
CA GLN A 27 2.75 -6.74 13.77
C GLN A 27 3.78 -7.86 13.48
N GLY A 28 4.89 -7.53 12.83
CA GLY A 28 5.95 -8.48 12.47
C GLY A 28 5.73 -9.18 11.13
N GLU A 29 6.80 -9.82 10.63
CA GLU A 29 6.85 -10.41 9.28
C GLU A 29 5.79 -11.48 8.99
N GLY A 30 5.23 -12.12 10.04
CA GLY A 30 4.17 -13.12 9.89
C GLY A 30 2.86 -12.57 9.31
N GLU A 31 2.56 -11.28 9.51
CA GLU A 31 1.31 -10.66 9.03
C GLU A 31 1.48 -9.88 7.72
N GLN A 32 2.66 -9.96 7.05
CA GLN A 32 2.92 -9.23 5.80
C GLN A 32 1.80 -9.36 4.78
N ASN A 33 1.37 -10.60 4.50
CA ASN A 33 0.38 -10.86 3.46
C ASN A 33 -1.00 -10.26 3.82
N ARG A 34 -1.34 -10.27 5.10
CA ARG A 34 -2.58 -9.70 5.64
C ARG A 34 -2.57 -8.19 5.59
N ILE A 35 -1.46 -7.57 5.99
CA ILE A 35 -1.25 -6.12 5.92
C ILE A 35 -1.28 -5.68 4.46
N LEU A 36 -0.63 -6.42 3.56
CA LEU A 36 -0.62 -6.14 2.12
C LEU A 36 -2.04 -6.12 1.56
N GLN A 37 -2.83 -7.17 1.80
CA GLN A 37 -4.22 -7.26 1.35
C GLN A 37 -5.07 -6.11 1.88
N LYS A 38 -4.91 -5.77 3.17
CA LYS A 38 -5.60 -4.65 3.81
C LYS A 38 -5.25 -3.32 3.14
N ILE A 39 -3.98 -3.07 2.87
CA ILE A 39 -3.48 -1.85 2.20
C ILE A 39 -4.01 -1.77 0.76
N ILE A 40 -3.98 -2.89 0.02
CA ILE A 40 -4.49 -2.98 -1.36
C ILE A 40 -5.97 -2.61 -1.41
N LEU A 41 -6.78 -3.15 -0.51
CA LEU A 41 -8.20 -2.84 -0.42
C LEU A 41 -8.45 -1.40 0.04
N LYS A 42 -7.70 -0.93 1.05
CA LYS A 42 -7.85 0.40 1.64
C LYS A 42 -7.52 1.52 0.67
N TYR A 43 -6.43 1.34 -0.09
CA TYR A 43 -5.98 2.34 -1.05
C TYR A 43 -6.51 2.07 -2.46
N ASP A 44 -7.26 1.00 -2.69
CA ASP A 44 -7.71 0.60 -4.03
C ASP A 44 -6.52 0.59 -5.01
N LEU A 45 -5.50 -0.19 -4.65
CA LEU A 45 -4.26 -0.28 -5.42
C LEU A 45 -4.53 -1.01 -6.73
N SER A 46 -3.98 -0.48 -7.82
CA SER A 46 -4.08 -1.14 -9.11
C SER A 46 -3.27 -2.45 -9.13
N PRO A 47 -3.61 -3.41 -10.03
CA PRO A 47 -2.88 -4.68 -10.14
C PRO A 47 -1.37 -4.52 -10.31
N LYS A 48 -0.94 -3.45 -11.00
CA LYS A 48 0.47 -3.10 -11.17
C LYS A 48 1.14 -2.71 -9.86
N GLU A 49 0.45 -1.97 -9.00
CA GLU A 49 0.95 -1.54 -7.70
C GLU A 49 0.97 -2.70 -6.70
N CYS A 50 -0.07 -3.52 -6.70
CA CYS A 50 -0.12 -4.77 -5.95
C CYS A 50 1.07 -5.68 -6.32
N THR A 51 1.31 -5.88 -7.61
CA THR A 51 2.47 -6.67 -8.10
C THR A 51 3.79 -6.06 -7.67
N PHE A 52 3.92 -4.72 -7.68
CA PHE A 52 5.12 -4.04 -7.19
C PHE A 52 5.34 -4.30 -5.70
N MET A 53 4.28 -4.19 -4.88
CA MET A 53 4.39 -4.43 -3.44
C MET A 53 4.68 -5.91 -3.16
N GLU A 54 3.99 -6.85 -3.81
CA GLU A 54 4.31 -8.28 -3.67
C GLU A 54 5.77 -8.57 -4.06
N LYS A 55 6.27 -8.05 -5.18
CA LYS A 55 7.67 -8.31 -5.58
C LYS A 55 8.72 -7.73 -4.63
N ASN A 56 8.44 -6.59 -3.99
CA ASN A 56 9.40 -5.93 -3.10
C ASN A 56 9.29 -6.38 -1.65
N PHE A 57 8.10 -6.84 -1.22
CA PHE A 57 7.83 -7.15 0.18
C PHE A 57 7.54 -8.63 0.45
N LYS A 58 7.18 -9.44 -0.54
CA LYS A 58 7.05 -10.90 -0.40
C LYS A 58 8.44 -11.50 -0.50
N LYS A 59 9.03 -11.82 0.65
CA LYS A 59 10.35 -12.46 0.76
C LYS A 59 10.25 -13.97 0.54
#